data_AF-A0A850Q8G6-F1
#
_entry.id   AF-A0A850Q8G6-F1
#
_cell.length_a   1.000
_cell.length_b   1.000
_cell.length_c   1.000
_cell.angle_alpha   90.00
_cell.angle_beta   90.00
_cell.angle_gamma   90.00
#
_symmetry.space_group_name_H-M   'P 1'
#
loop_
_entity.id
_entity.type
_entity.pdbx_description
1 polymer ?
#
loop_
_entity_poly.entity_id
_entity_poly.type
_entity_poly.pdbx_seq_one_letter_code
_entity_poly.pdbx_strand_id
1 'polypeptide(L)'
;MRTVFKSLAIAAALAAPMVATAPISALAHHGWSSFDTTRAYYIKGTVTDVRWGNPHSEVTMTVDQTALPEGFRTRPLPPGSDERDGEATMASARAYDGDEQEIHLVLAGPSWMARWGLDRPLEVGETIEVLGYLGAADAHDLRPVMFWLEDGQGVWQQLTAFPSRPEPAN
;
A
#
# COMPACT_ATOMS: atom_id res chain seq x y z
N MET A 1 2.48 -79.06 -23.82
CA MET A 1 1.06 -78.65 -23.70
C MET A 1 0.97 -77.55 -22.65
N ARG A 2 0.39 -76.39 -23.01
CA ARG A 2 -0.51 -75.51 -22.21
C ARG A 2 -0.04 -75.13 -20.78
N THR A 3 0.03 -73.87 -20.34
CA THR A 3 -0.75 -72.67 -20.72
C THR A 3 -0.08 -71.43 -20.12
N VAL A 4 -0.12 -70.33 -20.85
CA VAL A 4 0.16 -68.96 -20.39
C VAL A 4 -1.00 -68.49 -19.50
N PHE A 5 -0.71 -67.88 -18.36
CA PHE A 5 -1.67 -67.01 -17.66
C PHE A 5 -1.09 -65.60 -17.56
N LYS A 6 -1.63 -64.71 -18.40
CA LYS A 6 -1.48 -63.26 -18.29
C LYS A 6 -2.23 -62.82 -17.04
N SER A 7 -1.52 -62.21 -16.09
CA SER A 7 -2.14 -61.44 -15.02
C SER A 7 -2.13 -59.98 -15.45
N LEU A 8 -3.30 -59.47 -15.81
CA LEU A 8 -3.58 -58.05 -16.02
C LEU A 8 -4.49 -57.62 -14.88
N ALA A 9 -4.09 -56.59 -14.12
CA ALA A 9 -4.91 -55.70 -13.27
C ALA A 9 -4.14 -55.34 -11.98
N ILE A 10 -4.13 -54.14 -11.41
CA ILE A 10 -4.71 -52.82 -11.70
C ILE A 10 -3.78 -51.87 -10.92
N ALA A 11 -3.18 -50.87 -11.56
CA ALA A 11 -2.49 -49.81 -10.84
C ALA A 11 -3.56 -48.84 -10.32
N ALA A 12 -3.86 -48.89 -9.02
CA ALA A 12 -4.74 -47.93 -8.37
C ALA A 12 -3.98 -46.60 -8.26
N ALA A 13 -4.21 -45.69 -9.20
CA ALA A 13 -3.76 -44.30 -9.08
C ALA A 13 -4.64 -43.60 -8.04
N LEU A 14 -4.12 -43.42 -6.83
CA LEU A 14 -4.66 -42.51 -5.82
C LEU A 14 -4.50 -41.08 -6.35
N ALA A 15 -5.55 -40.56 -6.98
CA ALA A 15 -5.66 -39.14 -7.25
C ALA A 15 -5.90 -38.41 -5.92
N ALA A 16 -4.84 -37.84 -5.35
CA ALA A 16 -4.96 -36.92 -4.22
C ALA A 16 -5.73 -35.67 -4.68
N PRO A 17 -6.75 -35.19 -3.93
CA PRO A 17 -7.36 -33.91 -4.24
C PRO A 17 -6.32 -32.83 -3.91
N MET A 18 -5.75 -32.24 -4.95
CA MET A 18 -4.98 -31.01 -4.82
C MET A 18 -5.98 -29.93 -4.41
N VAL A 19 -6.04 -29.63 -3.11
CA VAL A 19 -6.79 -28.48 -2.61
C VAL A 19 -6.09 -27.26 -3.17
N ALA A 20 -6.59 -26.77 -4.30
CA ALA A 20 -6.24 -25.46 -4.80
C ALA A 20 -6.72 -24.46 -3.76
N THR A 21 -5.83 -24.02 -2.88
CA THR A 21 -6.00 -22.77 -2.15
C THR A 21 -6.00 -21.68 -3.22
N ALA A 22 -7.18 -21.37 -3.75
CA ALA A 22 -7.36 -20.19 -4.56
C ALA A 22 -6.81 -19.01 -3.73
N PRO A 23 -5.95 -18.16 -4.29
CA PRO A 23 -5.52 -16.97 -3.58
C PRO A 23 -6.79 -16.21 -3.22
N ILE A 24 -6.85 -15.73 -1.98
CA ILE A 24 -7.93 -14.90 -1.47
C ILE A 24 -7.78 -13.52 -2.13
N SER A 25 -7.81 -13.44 -3.45
CA SER A 25 -7.72 -12.22 -4.25
C SER A 25 -8.99 -11.37 -4.15
N ALA A 26 -9.88 -11.68 -3.20
CA ALA A 26 -11.18 -11.04 -3.03
C ALA A 26 -11.19 -9.98 -1.91
N LEU A 27 -10.02 -9.48 -1.49
CA LEU A 27 -9.95 -8.40 -0.50
C LEU A 27 -9.10 -7.18 -0.89
N ALA A 28 -9.05 -6.81 -2.16
CA ALA A 28 -8.28 -5.62 -2.60
C ALA A 28 -9.09 -4.50 -3.27
N HIS A 29 -10.42 -4.61 -3.25
CA HIS A 29 -11.33 -3.56 -3.71
C HIS A 29 -11.82 -2.70 -2.53
N HIS A 30 -11.25 -2.88 -1.33
CA HIS A 30 -11.81 -2.48 -0.04
C HIS A 30 -11.52 -1.04 0.33
N GLY A 31 -11.91 -0.13 -0.57
CA GLY A 31 -12.06 1.31 -0.31
C GLY A 31 -11.05 1.84 0.70
N TRP A 32 -11.52 2.48 1.76
CA TRP A 32 -10.70 2.98 2.86
C TRP A 32 -11.13 2.42 4.23
N SER A 33 -12.01 1.43 4.27
CA SER A 33 -12.68 0.99 5.50
C SER A 33 -11.77 0.36 6.56
N SER A 34 -10.60 -0.13 6.15
CA SER A 34 -9.59 -0.69 7.07
C SER A 34 -8.65 0.37 7.66
N PHE A 35 -8.77 1.62 7.24
CA PHE A 35 -7.92 2.73 7.65
C PHE A 35 -8.74 3.77 8.41
N ASP A 36 -8.12 4.38 9.42
CA ASP A 36 -8.70 5.51 10.12
C ASP A 36 -8.51 6.79 9.29
N THR A 37 -9.48 7.09 8.44
CA THR A 37 -9.44 8.29 7.58
C THR A 37 -9.80 9.59 8.32
N THR A 38 -9.83 9.59 9.66
CA THR A 38 -10.13 10.82 10.42
C THR A 38 -8.94 11.78 10.46
N ARG A 39 -7.71 11.26 10.53
CA ARG A 39 -6.48 12.06 10.71
C ARG A 39 -5.35 11.58 9.81
N ALA A 40 -4.84 12.48 8.97
CA ALA A 40 -3.69 12.19 8.12
C ALA A 40 -2.37 12.41 8.88
N TYR A 41 -1.44 11.48 8.75
CA TYR A 41 -0.13 11.51 9.38
C TYR A 41 0.99 11.60 8.34
N TYR A 42 1.97 12.45 8.64
CA TYR A 42 3.19 12.63 7.89
C TYR A 42 4.32 11.81 8.51
N ILE A 43 5.04 11.08 7.65
CA ILE A 43 6.25 10.33 7.99
C ILE A 43 7.28 10.57 6.90
N LYS A 44 8.53 10.79 7.28
CA LYS A 44 9.67 10.69 6.39
C LYS A 44 10.59 9.57 6.86
N GLY A 45 11.08 8.79 5.92
CA GLY A 45 12.09 7.79 6.22
C GLY A 45 12.53 6.97 5.03
N THR A 46 13.19 5.85 5.31
CA THR A 46 13.98 5.10 4.33
C THR A 46 13.33 3.76 4.02
N VAL A 47 13.16 3.45 2.74
CA VAL A 47 12.60 2.18 2.26
C VAL A 47 13.52 1.01 2.64
N THR A 48 12.96 -0.01 3.29
CA THR A 48 13.68 -1.23 3.71
C THR A 48 13.24 -2.48 2.95
N ASP A 49 12.01 -2.52 2.45
CA ASP A 49 11.51 -3.62 1.62
C ASP A 49 10.47 -3.13 0.60
N VAL A 50 10.39 -3.78 -0.56
CA VAL A 50 9.44 -3.45 -1.63
C VAL A 50 8.87 -4.71 -2.28
N ARG A 51 7.55 -4.87 -2.19
CA ARG A 51 6.79 -5.85 -2.96
C ARG A 51 5.99 -5.14 -4.05
N TRP A 52 6.56 -5.06 -5.24
CA TRP A 52 5.92 -4.42 -6.39
C TRP A 52 4.93 -5.35 -7.10
N GLY A 53 3.64 -5.01 -7.12
CA GLY A 53 2.67 -5.86 -7.78
C GLY A 53 1.22 -5.44 -7.61
N ASN A 54 0.34 -6.26 -8.17
CA ASN A 54 -1.10 -6.09 -8.01
C ASN A 54 -1.62 -7.00 -6.90
N PRO A 55 -2.75 -6.63 -6.25
CA PRO A 55 -3.56 -5.43 -6.50
C PRO A 55 -3.02 -4.14 -5.86
N HIS A 56 -2.16 -4.30 -4.86
CA HIS A 56 -1.43 -3.23 -4.19
C HIS A 56 0.05 -3.58 -4.20
N SER A 57 0.88 -2.57 -4.48
CA SER A 57 2.29 -2.65 -4.10
C SER A 57 2.40 -2.39 -2.60
N GLU A 58 3.38 -3.00 -1.97
CA GLU A 58 3.66 -2.86 -0.54
C GLU A 58 5.10 -2.40 -0.35
N VAL A 59 5.32 -1.55 0.65
CA VAL A 59 6.64 -0.99 0.97
C VAL A 59 6.79 -0.98 2.48
N THR A 60 7.91 -1.47 3.00
CA THR A 60 8.29 -1.22 4.40
C THR A 60 9.29 -0.07 4.42
N MET A 61 9.16 0.84 5.38
CA MET A 61 10.10 1.94 5.58
C MET A 61 10.39 2.18 7.06
N THR A 62 11.57 2.71 7.37
CA THR A 62 11.87 3.26 8.69
C THR A 62 11.11 4.56 8.95
N VAL A 63 10.92 4.88 10.22
CA VAL A 63 10.42 6.19 10.67
C VAL A 63 11.61 7.04 11.13
N ASP A 64 12.13 7.87 10.23
CA ASP A 64 13.33 8.68 10.49
C ASP A 64 12.99 10.08 11.03
N GLN A 65 11.90 10.66 10.55
CA GLN A 65 11.40 11.99 10.96
C GLN A 65 9.88 12.07 10.85
N THR A 66 9.23 12.65 11.86
CA THR A 66 7.77 12.82 11.88
C THR A 66 7.32 14.29 11.84
N ALA A 67 8.21 15.23 12.14
CA ALA A 67 7.88 16.65 12.08
C ALA A 67 7.62 17.09 10.64
N LEU A 68 6.49 17.75 10.40
CA LEU A 68 6.17 18.31 9.09
C LEU A 68 7.20 19.39 8.71
N PRO A 69 7.72 19.36 7.47
CA PRO A 69 8.52 20.45 6.94
C PRO A 69 7.76 21.78 6.94
N GLU A 70 8.51 22.89 6.99
CA GLU A 70 7.92 24.22 6.84
C GLU A 70 7.14 24.33 5.52
N GLY A 71 5.95 24.94 5.56
CA GLY A 71 5.08 25.11 4.39
C GLY A 71 4.49 23.81 3.83
N PHE A 72 4.60 22.68 4.54
CA PHE A 72 4.13 21.38 4.04
C PHE A 72 2.68 21.42 3.57
N ARG A 73 1.76 21.97 4.37
CA ARG A 73 0.31 22.01 4.06
C ARG A 73 -0.06 22.89 2.86
N THR A 74 0.88 23.67 2.33
CA THR A 74 0.70 24.53 1.16
C THR A 74 1.53 24.07 -0.04
N ARG A 75 2.16 22.89 0.04
CA ARG A 75 2.90 22.31 -1.10
C ARG A 75 1.95 22.02 -2.27
N PRO A 76 2.45 22.10 -3.51
CA PRO A 76 1.69 21.64 -4.67
C PRO A 76 1.28 20.18 -4.51
N LEU A 77 0.04 19.87 -4.90
CA LEU A 77 -0.45 18.50 -4.93
C LEU A 77 0.27 17.69 -6.03
N PRO A 78 0.45 16.37 -5.84
CA PRO A 78 0.96 15.49 -6.88
C PRO A 78 0.16 15.59 -8.20
N PRO A 79 0.78 15.32 -9.36
CA PRO A 79 0.08 15.28 -10.63
C PRO A 79 -1.09 14.28 -10.63
N GLY A 80 -2.24 14.70 -11.13
CA GLY A 80 -3.43 13.85 -11.26
C GLY A 80 -4.19 13.62 -9.94
N SER A 81 -3.85 14.35 -8.87
CA SER A 81 -4.60 14.36 -7.62
C SER A 81 -6.03 14.86 -7.82
N ASP A 82 -6.96 14.33 -7.03
CA ASP A 82 -8.24 15.01 -6.80
C ASP A 82 -7.98 16.22 -5.89
N GLU A 83 -8.29 17.43 -6.37
CA GLU A 83 -7.98 18.67 -5.66
C GLU A 83 -8.70 18.75 -4.31
N ARG A 84 -9.98 18.37 -4.26
CA ARG A 84 -10.80 18.47 -3.05
C ARG A 84 -10.27 17.54 -1.95
N ASP A 85 -9.99 16.29 -2.30
CA ASP A 85 -9.53 15.29 -1.33
C ASP A 85 -8.04 15.49 -0.99
N GLY A 86 -7.24 15.94 -1.96
CA GLY A 86 -5.86 16.33 -1.76
C GLY A 86 -5.73 17.48 -0.76
N GLU A 87 -6.43 18.60 -0.99
CA GLU A 87 -6.44 19.74 -0.07
C GLU A 87 -6.95 19.38 1.32
N ALA A 88 -8.00 18.55 1.42
CA ALA A 88 -8.51 18.10 2.70
C ALA A 88 -7.47 17.26 3.47
N THR A 89 -6.74 16.39 2.76
CA THR A 89 -5.67 15.58 3.35
C THR A 89 -4.50 16.45 3.78
N MET A 90 -4.09 17.43 2.97
CA MET A 90 -3.03 18.39 3.32
C MET A 90 -3.40 19.23 4.56
N ALA A 91 -4.64 19.70 4.64
CA ALA A 91 -5.15 20.42 5.81
C ALA A 91 -5.18 19.51 7.06
N SER A 92 -5.39 18.20 6.89
CA SER A 92 -5.39 17.22 7.98
C SER A 92 -3.98 16.78 8.42
N ALA A 93 -2.93 17.09 7.66
CA ALA A 93 -1.59 16.58 7.92
C ALA A 93 -1.11 16.89 9.35
N ARG A 94 -0.71 15.86 10.09
CA ARG A 94 -0.16 15.91 11.46
C ARG A 94 1.15 15.13 11.51
N ALA A 95 2.02 15.45 12.45
CA ALA A 95 3.20 14.63 12.68
C ALA A 95 2.73 13.24 13.14
N TYR A 96 3.34 12.18 12.61
CA TYR A 96 3.12 10.85 13.18
C TYR A 96 3.50 10.85 14.67
N ASP A 97 2.58 10.35 15.49
CA ASP A 97 2.64 10.36 16.95
C ASP A 97 2.62 8.95 17.57
N GLY A 98 2.77 7.91 16.74
CA GLY A 98 2.95 6.54 17.21
C GLY A 98 4.40 6.18 17.54
N ASP A 99 4.59 4.99 18.10
CA ASP A 99 5.89 4.50 18.59
C ASP A 99 6.62 3.57 17.60
N GLU A 100 6.02 3.30 16.43
CA GLU A 100 6.59 2.35 15.47
C GLU A 100 7.85 2.90 14.82
N GLN A 101 8.90 2.08 14.79
CA GLN A 101 10.18 2.41 14.15
C GLN A 101 10.19 2.03 12.65
N GLU A 102 9.29 1.15 12.24
CA GLU A 102 9.04 0.78 10.85
C GLU A 102 7.54 0.79 10.57
N ILE A 103 7.17 1.24 9.38
CA ILE A 103 5.79 1.29 8.91
C ILE A 103 5.68 0.52 7.60
N HIS A 104 4.61 -0.26 7.50
CA HIS A 104 4.20 -0.94 6.29
C HIS A 104 3.19 -0.09 5.51
N LEU A 105 3.54 0.24 4.28
CA LEU A 105 2.76 1.05 3.37
C LEU A 105 1.97 0.18 2.41
N VAL A 106 0.67 0.44 2.30
CA VAL A 106 -0.19 -0.15 1.27
C VAL A 106 -0.40 0.86 0.14
N LEU A 107 0.32 0.67 -0.97
CA LEU A 107 0.28 1.58 -2.13
C LEU A 107 -0.79 1.17 -3.15
N ALA A 108 -1.07 2.05 -4.10
CA ALA A 108 -1.82 1.71 -5.31
C ALA A 108 -1.09 0.62 -6.12
N GLY A 109 -1.78 0.02 -7.08
CA GLY A 109 -1.16 -0.92 -8.02
C GLY A 109 -0.23 -0.20 -9.02
N PRO A 110 0.78 -0.90 -9.58
CA PRO A 110 1.79 -0.34 -10.50
C PRO A 110 1.22 0.51 -11.63
N SER A 111 0.14 0.07 -12.29
CA SER A 111 -0.44 0.80 -13.42
C SER A 111 -1.03 2.15 -13.03
N TRP A 112 -1.53 2.29 -11.79
CA TRP A 112 -2.02 3.57 -11.27
C TRP A 112 -0.87 4.49 -10.89
N MET A 113 0.15 3.96 -10.23
CA MET A 113 1.34 4.74 -9.89
C MET A 113 2.07 5.24 -11.15
N ALA A 114 2.18 4.42 -12.19
CA ALA A 114 2.75 4.84 -13.48
C ALA A 114 1.98 6.00 -14.11
N ARG A 115 0.65 5.99 -14.01
CA ARG A 115 -0.20 7.10 -14.47
C ARG A 115 0.08 8.41 -13.74
N TRP A 116 0.55 8.34 -12.49
CA TRP A 116 0.86 9.48 -11.63
C TRP A 116 2.38 9.70 -11.46
N GLY A 117 3.17 9.16 -12.38
CA GLY A 117 4.59 9.50 -12.55
C GLY A 117 5.59 8.49 -11.98
N LEU A 118 5.16 7.45 -11.28
CA LEU A 118 6.06 6.40 -10.77
C LEU A 118 5.90 5.11 -11.59
N ASP A 119 6.72 4.96 -12.63
CA ASP A 119 6.72 3.84 -13.58
C ASP A 119 7.70 2.70 -13.22
N ARG A 120 8.31 2.79 -12.03
CA ARG A 120 9.24 1.82 -11.47
C ARG A 120 8.90 1.49 -10.01
N PRO A 121 9.35 0.34 -9.49
CA PRO A 121 9.39 0.12 -8.05
C PRO A 121 10.20 1.22 -7.34
N LEU A 122 9.84 1.50 -6.08
CA LEU A 122 10.78 2.14 -5.16
C LEU A 122 11.97 1.20 -4.93
N GLU A 123 13.10 1.77 -4.54
CA GLU A 123 14.32 1.02 -4.25
C GLU A 123 14.63 1.02 -2.76
N VAL A 124 15.19 -0.08 -2.26
CA VAL A 124 15.68 -0.15 -0.88
C VAL A 124 16.79 0.89 -0.70
N GLY A 125 16.68 1.70 0.36
CA GLY A 125 17.55 2.83 0.64
C GLY A 125 17.03 4.18 0.13
N GLU A 126 15.96 4.21 -0.67
CA GLU A 126 15.32 5.47 -1.05
C GLU A 126 14.66 6.14 0.16
N THR A 127 14.85 7.45 0.29
CA THR A 127 14.11 8.26 1.26
C THR A 127 12.81 8.75 0.61
N ILE A 128 11.70 8.55 1.31
CA ILE A 128 10.39 9.05 0.90
C ILE A 128 9.71 9.82 2.03
N GLU A 129 8.87 10.79 1.64
CA GLU A 129 7.94 11.48 2.53
C GLU A 129 6.53 10.98 2.23
N VAL A 130 5.77 10.60 3.25
CA VAL A 130 4.46 9.96 3.10
C VAL A 130 3.42 10.78 3.86
N LEU A 131 2.25 10.96 3.25
CA LEU A 131 1.06 11.48 3.91
C LEU A 131 -0.11 10.53 3.68
N GLY A 132 -0.63 9.96 4.77
CA GLY A 132 -1.70 8.97 4.69
C GLY A 132 -2.38 8.69 6.01
N TYR A 133 -3.14 7.60 6.03
CA TYR A 133 -3.98 7.21 7.16
C TYR A 133 -3.49 5.89 7.74
N LEU A 134 -3.42 5.79 9.06
CA LEU A 134 -3.05 4.56 9.75
C LEU A 134 -4.15 3.50 9.65
N GLY A 135 -3.78 2.24 9.79
CA GLY A 135 -4.72 1.13 9.91
C GLY A 135 -5.59 1.31 11.16
N ALA A 136 -6.89 1.07 11.02
CA ALA A 136 -7.83 1.19 12.14
C ALA A 136 -7.65 0.07 13.19
N ALA A 137 -7.10 -1.07 12.78
CA ALA A 137 -6.85 -2.23 13.64
C ALA A 137 -5.35 -2.47 13.91
N ASP A 138 -4.47 -1.96 13.06
CA ASP A 138 -3.02 -2.11 13.17
C ASP A 138 -2.34 -0.78 12.83
N ALA A 139 -1.62 -0.21 13.79
CA ALA A 139 -0.91 1.05 13.64
C ALA A 139 0.42 0.90 12.87
N HIS A 140 0.87 -0.33 12.60
CA HIS A 140 2.01 -0.58 11.70
C HIS A 140 1.64 -0.36 10.24
N ASP A 141 0.36 -0.46 9.88
CA ASP A 141 -0.11 -0.23 8.53
C ASP A 141 -0.42 1.25 8.32
N LEU A 142 0.01 1.78 7.17
CA LEU A 142 -0.36 3.09 6.70
C LEU A 142 -0.74 3.02 5.22
N ARG A 143 -1.86 3.66 4.85
CA ARG A 143 -2.23 3.84 3.45
C ARG A 143 -1.98 5.27 3.01
N PRO A 144 -1.00 5.50 2.13
CA PRO A 144 -0.75 6.83 1.60
C PRO A 144 -1.94 7.31 0.77
N VAL A 145 -2.26 8.59 0.90
CA VAL A 145 -3.01 9.34 -0.12
C VAL A 145 -2.03 9.91 -1.15
N MET A 146 -0.84 10.27 -0.67
CA MET A 146 0.27 10.74 -1.47
C MET A 146 1.60 10.48 -0.78
N PHE A 147 2.67 10.39 -1.56
CA PHE A 147 4.04 10.43 -1.07
C PHE A 147 4.91 11.22 -2.03
N TRP A 148 6.10 11.62 -1.59
CA TRP A 148 7.09 12.33 -2.39
C TRP A 148 8.42 11.59 -2.33
N LEU A 149 9.07 11.52 -3.49
CA LEU A 149 10.45 11.07 -3.62
C LEU A 149 11.42 12.16 -3.16
N GLU A 150 12.69 11.80 -2.99
CA GLU A 150 13.75 12.74 -2.56
C GLU A 150 13.91 13.96 -3.49
N ASP A 151 13.68 13.78 -4.80
CA ASP A 151 13.72 14.86 -5.80
C ASP A 151 12.49 15.79 -5.77
N GLY A 152 11.54 15.54 -4.87
CA GLY A 152 10.30 16.30 -4.72
C GLY A 152 9.17 15.85 -5.65
N GLN A 153 9.35 14.80 -6.45
CA GLN A 153 8.27 14.23 -7.24
C GLN A 153 7.19 13.63 -6.32
N GLY A 154 6.00 14.22 -6.33
CA GLY A 154 4.83 13.68 -5.65
C GLY A 154 4.14 12.60 -6.47
N VAL A 155 3.63 11.56 -5.80
CA VAL A 155 2.85 10.47 -6.39
C VAL A 155 1.52 10.36 -5.65
N TRP A 156 0.42 10.53 -6.38
CA TRP A 156 -0.94 10.35 -5.85
C TRP A 156 -1.28 8.85 -5.69
N GLN A 157 -2.14 8.51 -4.73
CA GLN A 157 -2.44 7.11 -4.37
C GLN A 157 -3.93 6.81 -4.16
N GLN A 158 -4.80 7.82 -4.09
CA GLN A 158 -6.23 7.60 -3.85
C GLN A 158 -6.99 7.24 -5.13
N LEU A 159 -7.63 6.07 -5.13
CA LEU A 159 -8.44 5.55 -6.25
C LEU A 159 -9.95 5.62 -5.99
N THR A 160 -10.36 5.74 -4.73
CA THR A 160 -11.76 5.71 -4.30
C THR A 160 -12.04 6.81 -3.30
N ALA A 161 -13.29 7.25 -3.21
CA ALA A 161 -13.71 8.31 -2.30
C ALA A 161 -13.51 7.90 -0.83
N PHE A 162 -13.15 8.86 0.02
CA PHE A 162 -13.13 8.66 1.47
C PHE A 162 -14.55 8.44 2.02
N PRO A 163 -14.71 7.63 3.08
CA PRO A 163 -15.99 7.45 3.75
C PRO A 163 -16.46 8.73 4.45
N SER A 164 -15.52 9.58 4.88
CA SER A 164 -15.77 10.89 5.49
C SER A 164 -14.62 11.84 5.17
N ARG A 165 -14.87 13.15 5.30
CA ARG A 165 -13.81 14.15 5.16
C ARG A 165 -12.86 14.06 6.37
N PRO A 166 -11.54 14.08 6.18
CA PRO A 166 -10.59 14.09 7.29
C PRO A 166 -10.68 15.40 8.08
N GLU A 167 -10.39 15.34 9.37
CA GLU A 167 -10.40 16.49 10.28
C GLU A 167 -9.16 17.37 10.03
N PRO A 168 -9.31 18.69 9.81
CA PRO A 168 -8.15 19.58 9.66
C PRO A 168 -7.31 19.61 10.95
N ALA A 169 -5.99 19.76 10.80
CA ALA A 169 -5.09 20.04 11.90
C ALA A 169 -5.21 21.53 12.26
N ASN A 170 -5.84 21.82 13.40
CA ASN A 170 -6.01 23.19 13.92
C ASN A 170 -4.66 23.86 14.21
#